data_AF-A0A0D9QNK0-F1
#
_entry.id   AF-A0A0D9QNK0-F1
#
_cell.length_a   1.000
_cell.length_b   1.000
_cell.length_c   1.000
_cell.angle_alpha   90.00
_cell.angle_beta   90.00
_cell.angle_gamma   90.00
#
_symmetry.space_group_name_H-M   'P 1'
#
loop_
_entity.id
_entity.type
_entity.pdbx_description
1 polymer ?
#
loop_
_entity_poly.entity_id
_entity_poly.type
_entity_poly.pdbx_seq_one_letter_code
_entity_poly.pdbx_strand_id
1 'polypeptide(L)'
;MKKLLLVALLYLLREQLPTHAEEHICDFTKEKYLLGKNEKEYCEVYAKPFDSVTFICPKKIGAQCFQNVNTSDDISKEKMASSGLSIDELLYGSTLYGDTLLISPTVKESKTFYCFCNLQMKDAKKFLKQRKLSKEKENAKKKTNVNVDDLQNEDEDMEVVIPQKQVDANLVRALHRVKKVMNIIEREKKKEEEDKPQYEEDEEEIVIDEEEDEDGPVDESKAEKIITKYGIMKVVVSTNDTITKGCDFGNHMVNYFSNPYAVERHGGSKVCRIEAKPGEFVGFKCIYDNNGTVEPQNCFDKVLYEGKVTDLQTLMPGYISYGNRRKGKYAFYLKLPHFVQHSYTIRCKCRSNVHEYDGYVFELAVEGGESEVVAKSFQE
;
A
#
# COMPACT_ATOMS: atom_id res chain seq x y z
N MET A 1 11.91 -40.63 17.45
CA MET A 1 11.94 -40.21 16.03
C MET A 1 10.74 -39.34 15.62
N LYS A 2 9.47 -39.72 15.87
CA LYS A 2 8.28 -38.91 15.50
C LYS A 2 8.26 -37.45 16.01
N LYS A 3 8.78 -37.19 17.23
CA LYS A 3 8.87 -35.83 17.79
C LYS A 3 9.94 -34.96 17.12
N LEU A 4 11.03 -35.54 16.62
CA LEU A 4 12.07 -34.80 15.90
C LEU A 4 11.59 -34.38 14.51
N LEU A 5 10.84 -35.28 13.86
CA LEU A 5 10.24 -35.05 12.54
C LEU A 5 9.18 -33.94 12.59
N LEU A 6 8.35 -33.89 13.63
CA LEU A 6 7.40 -32.79 13.85
C LEU A 6 8.07 -31.44 14.11
N VAL A 7 9.20 -31.43 14.83
CA VAL A 7 9.95 -30.18 15.09
C VAL A 7 10.65 -29.69 13.82
N ALA A 8 11.24 -30.59 13.03
CA ALA A 8 11.84 -30.25 11.74
C ALA A 8 10.77 -29.75 10.74
N LEU A 9 9.60 -30.40 10.67
CA LEU A 9 8.49 -29.97 9.82
C LEU A 9 7.95 -28.59 10.24
N LEU A 10 7.84 -28.32 11.54
CA LEU A 10 7.47 -27.00 12.06
C LEU A 10 8.55 -25.93 11.79
N TYR A 11 9.82 -26.32 11.74
CA TYR A 11 10.93 -25.42 11.40
C TYR A 11 10.91 -25.07 9.91
N LEU A 12 10.73 -26.07 9.04
CA LEU A 12 10.57 -25.89 7.59
C LEU A 12 9.32 -25.07 7.27
N LEU A 13 8.18 -25.34 7.92
CA LEU A 13 6.97 -24.52 7.77
C LEU A 13 7.18 -23.07 8.24
N ARG A 14 8.08 -22.83 9.19
CA ARG A 14 8.40 -21.48 9.67
C ARG A 14 9.32 -20.72 8.70
N GLU A 15 10.20 -21.41 7.99
CA GLU A 15 11.03 -20.83 6.92
C GLU A 15 10.27 -20.68 5.59
N GLN A 16 9.24 -21.50 5.38
CA GLN A 16 8.36 -21.45 4.19
C GLN A 16 7.16 -20.52 4.35
N LEU A 17 6.95 -19.91 5.52
CA LEU A 17 5.95 -18.86 5.63
C LEU A 17 6.38 -17.73 4.69
N PRO A 18 5.60 -17.44 3.64
CA PRO A 18 5.93 -16.38 2.72
C PRO A 18 6.16 -15.12 3.54
N THR A 19 7.32 -14.49 3.35
CA THR A 19 7.66 -13.16 3.87
C THR A 19 6.77 -12.13 3.17
N HIS A 20 5.46 -12.26 3.39
CA HIS A 20 4.48 -11.25 3.06
C HIS A 20 4.68 -10.10 4.03
N ALA A 21 4.66 -8.89 3.48
CA ALA A 21 4.61 -7.65 4.24
C ALA A 21 3.57 -7.76 5.36
N GLU A 22 3.97 -7.52 6.61
CA GLU A 22 2.99 -7.37 7.69
C GLU A 22 2.21 -6.07 7.46
N GLU A 23 0.88 -6.10 7.64
CA GLU A 23 0.02 -4.92 7.47
C GLU A 23 -0.25 -4.29 8.85
N HIS A 24 0.36 -3.14 9.09
CA HIS A 24 0.14 -2.32 10.28
C HIS A 24 -0.90 -1.22 9.97
N ILE A 25 -1.87 -1.02 10.85
CA ILE A 25 -2.96 -0.05 10.63
C ILE A 25 -3.17 0.84 11.85
N CYS A 26 -2.89 2.13 11.70
CA CYS A 26 -3.29 3.16 12.64
C CYS A 26 -4.56 3.85 12.16
N ASP A 27 -5.70 3.42 12.73
CA ASP A 27 -7.02 3.96 12.41
C ASP A 27 -7.56 4.86 13.53
N PHE A 28 -7.28 6.16 13.42
CA PHE A 28 -7.72 7.19 14.37
C PHE A 28 -9.20 7.55 14.25
N THR A 29 -9.93 6.97 13.29
CA THR A 29 -11.38 7.11 13.20
C THR A 29 -12.13 6.16 14.15
N LYS A 30 -11.41 5.29 14.89
CA LYS A 30 -11.98 4.37 15.87
C LYS A 30 -12.36 5.08 17.17
N GLU A 31 -13.42 4.57 17.78
CA GLU A 31 -14.02 5.13 19.01
C GLU A 31 -13.02 5.29 20.16
N LYS A 32 -12.12 4.31 20.35
CA LYS A 32 -11.07 4.38 21.39
C LYS A 32 -10.19 5.63 21.29
N TYR A 33 -9.97 6.16 20.08
CA TYR A 33 -9.17 7.36 19.87
C TYR A 33 -10.03 8.62 19.91
N LEU A 34 -11.25 8.59 19.37
CA LEU A 34 -12.12 9.76 19.33
C LEU A 34 -12.72 10.11 20.70
N LEU A 35 -13.02 9.10 21.54
CA LEU A 35 -13.64 9.27 22.86
C LEU A 35 -12.65 9.15 24.03
N GLY A 36 -11.37 8.89 23.75
CA GLY A 36 -10.35 8.86 24.81
C GLY A 36 -10.25 10.21 25.54
N LYS A 37 -9.75 10.19 26.77
CA LYS A 37 -9.67 11.39 27.63
C LYS A 37 -8.34 12.14 27.48
N ASN A 38 -7.37 11.55 26.80
CA ASN A 38 -6.03 12.12 26.68
C ASN A 38 -6.00 13.20 25.60
N GLU A 39 -5.20 14.24 25.82
CA GLU A 39 -4.91 15.26 24.81
C GLU A 39 -4.16 14.66 23.61
N LYS A 40 -3.28 13.68 23.87
CA LYS A 40 -2.52 12.94 22.85
C LYS A 40 -2.86 11.45 22.92
N GLU A 41 -3.19 10.87 21.78
CA GLU A 41 -3.42 9.43 21.62
C GLU A 41 -2.36 8.84 20.70
N TYR A 42 -1.63 7.83 21.16
CA TYR A 42 -0.55 7.22 20.39
C TYR A 42 -1.00 5.95 19.66
N CYS A 43 -0.50 5.77 18.45
CA CYS A 43 -0.48 4.49 17.74
C CYS A 43 0.98 4.20 17.41
N GLU A 44 1.61 3.31 18.18
CA GLU A 44 3.00 2.92 17.99
C GLU A 44 3.08 1.69 17.08
N VAL A 45 3.93 1.77 16.05
CA VAL A 45 4.16 0.72 15.07
C VAL A 45 5.64 0.40 15.07
N TYR A 46 5.97 -0.87 15.33
CA TYR A 46 7.33 -1.40 15.20
C TYR A 46 7.38 -2.24 13.94
N ALA A 47 7.78 -1.61 12.84
CA ALA A 47 7.74 -2.21 11.52
C ALA A 47 9.11 -2.76 11.10
N LYS A 48 9.08 -3.85 10.35
CA LYS A 48 10.26 -4.41 9.69
C LYS A 48 10.36 -3.89 8.25
N PRO A 49 11.54 -3.96 7.64
CA PRO A 49 11.69 -3.72 6.21
C PRO A 49 10.73 -4.59 5.41
N PHE A 50 10.13 -3.99 4.37
CA PHE A 50 9.05 -4.57 3.57
C PHE A 50 7.67 -4.69 4.24
N ASP A 51 7.47 -4.26 5.49
CA ASP A 51 6.12 -4.13 6.05
C ASP A 51 5.35 -2.96 5.42
N SER A 52 4.03 -2.99 5.54
CA SER A 52 3.14 -1.91 5.12
C SER A 52 2.51 -1.22 6.33
N VAL A 53 2.41 0.11 6.29
CA VAL A 53 1.82 0.94 7.34
C VAL A 53 0.74 1.81 6.75
N THR A 54 -0.49 1.66 7.24
CA THR A 54 -1.67 2.41 6.79
C THR A 54 -2.08 3.42 7.87
N PHE A 55 -2.26 4.68 7.45
CA PHE A 55 -2.61 5.79 8.35
C PHE A 55 -3.97 6.38 7.98
N ILE A 56 -4.99 6.01 8.75
CA ILE A 56 -6.36 6.49 8.55
C ILE A 56 -6.64 7.57 9.59
N CYS A 57 -6.84 8.80 9.10
CA CYS A 57 -7.01 9.97 9.93
C CYS A 57 -8.11 10.89 9.35
N PRO A 58 -9.08 11.36 10.15
CA PRO A 58 -10.08 12.32 9.69
C PRO A 58 -9.48 13.61 9.11
N LYS A 59 -8.41 14.12 9.74
CA LYS A 59 -7.76 15.37 9.34
C LYS A 59 -6.25 15.30 9.61
N LYS A 60 -5.48 14.99 8.57
CA LYS A 60 -4.00 14.98 8.65
C LYS A 60 -3.48 16.40 8.85
N ILE A 61 -2.46 16.57 9.68
CA ILE A 61 -1.78 17.86 9.94
C ILE A 61 -0.26 17.66 9.91
N GLY A 62 0.51 18.75 10.01
CA GLY A 62 1.97 18.71 9.92
C GLY A 62 2.43 18.38 8.50
N ALA A 63 3.32 17.39 8.36
CA ALA A 63 3.90 16.99 7.07
C ALA A 63 2.92 16.25 6.12
N GLN A 64 1.64 16.06 6.51
CA GLN A 64 0.60 15.45 5.69
C GLN A 64 0.97 14.05 5.15
N CYS A 65 1.34 13.14 6.05
CA CYS A 65 1.77 11.78 5.74
C CYS A 65 1.00 11.04 4.63
N PHE A 66 1.65 10.24 3.79
CA PHE A 66 3.04 9.77 3.91
C PHE A 66 4.03 10.41 2.93
N GLN A 67 3.62 11.34 2.07
CA GLN A 67 4.56 11.95 1.12
C GLN A 67 5.73 12.62 1.84
N ASN A 68 5.40 13.34 2.92
CA ASN A 68 6.35 13.82 3.91
C ASN A 68 5.92 13.32 5.30
N VAL A 69 6.87 13.16 6.19
CA VAL A 69 6.67 12.70 7.57
C VAL A 69 7.39 13.65 8.53
N ASN A 70 7.04 13.60 9.81
CA ASN A 70 7.72 14.38 10.84
C ASN A 70 8.81 13.54 11.53
N THR A 71 9.94 14.14 11.87
CA THR A 71 11.05 13.46 12.60
C THR A 71 11.01 13.70 14.11
N SER A 72 10.08 14.54 14.59
CA SER A 72 9.83 14.82 15.99
C SER A 72 8.35 14.58 16.32
N ASP A 73 8.05 14.22 17.58
CA ASP A 73 6.69 14.04 18.10
C ASP A 73 6.07 15.32 18.69
N ASP A 74 6.75 16.45 18.55
CA ASP A 74 6.29 17.76 19.01
C ASP A 74 5.15 18.28 18.11
N ILE A 75 4.00 18.50 18.74
CA ILE A 75 2.74 18.94 18.10
C ILE A 75 2.61 20.47 18.00
N SER A 76 3.62 21.23 18.40
CA SER A 76 3.65 22.68 18.18
C SER A 76 3.72 22.96 16.67
N LYS A 77 2.98 23.98 16.21
CA LYS A 77 2.89 24.30 14.77
C LYS A 77 4.27 24.53 14.14
N GLU A 78 5.17 25.20 14.86
CA GLU A 78 6.54 25.47 14.43
C GLU A 78 7.36 24.18 14.25
N LYS A 79 7.30 23.25 15.22
CA LYS A 79 8.01 21.96 15.13
C LYS A 79 7.41 21.03 14.10
N MET A 80 6.08 20.99 13.96
CA MET A 80 5.43 20.21 12.90
C MET A 80 5.83 20.69 11.50
N ALA A 81 6.05 22.00 11.30
CA ALA A 81 6.50 22.52 10.02
C ALA A 81 8.00 22.24 9.79
N SER A 82 8.85 22.53 10.77
CA SER A 82 10.31 22.43 10.65
C SER A 82 10.86 21.00 10.65
N SER A 83 10.15 20.03 11.24
CA SER A 83 10.57 18.62 11.28
C SER A 83 10.05 17.78 10.10
N GLY A 84 9.39 18.41 9.13
CA GLY A 84 8.90 17.75 7.92
C GLY A 84 10.06 17.29 7.03
N LEU A 85 10.00 16.03 6.58
CA LEU A 85 11.00 15.42 5.72
C LEU A 85 10.31 14.52 4.68
N SER A 86 10.82 14.47 3.45
CA SER A 86 10.31 13.56 2.43
C SER A 86 10.52 12.11 2.86
N ILE A 87 9.50 11.25 2.67
CA ILE A 87 9.65 9.83 3.01
C ILE A 87 10.73 9.14 2.17
N ASP A 88 10.97 9.61 0.94
CA ASP A 88 12.02 9.09 0.06
C ASP A 88 13.42 9.46 0.56
N GLU A 89 13.56 10.58 1.26
CA GLU A 89 14.82 11.00 1.89
C GLU A 89 15.08 10.22 3.19
N LEU A 90 14.01 9.94 3.96
CA LEU A 90 14.13 9.20 5.22
C LEU A 90 14.30 7.70 5.03
N LEU A 91 13.49 7.11 4.15
CA LEU A 91 13.38 5.67 3.88
C LEU A 91 13.44 5.43 2.38
N TYR A 92 14.63 5.63 1.82
CA TYR A 92 14.86 5.47 0.39
C TYR A 92 14.46 4.09 -0.12
N GLY A 93 13.73 4.07 -1.25
CA GLY A 93 13.13 2.85 -1.80
C GLY A 93 11.72 2.54 -1.27
N SER A 94 11.18 3.31 -0.34
CA SER A 94 9.77 3.15 0.03
C SER A 94 8.82 3.47 -1.13
N THR A 95 7.62 2.87 -1.08
CA THR A 95 6.55 3.16 -2.06
C THR A 95 5.23 3.51 -1.39
N LEU A 96 4.46 4.39 -2.03
CA LEU A 96 3.18 4.89 -1.52
C LEU A 96 2.04 4.45 -2.44
N TYR A 97 0.95 3.98 -1.84
CA TYR A 97 -0.32 3.76 -2.53
C TYR A 97 -1.48 4.16 -1.61
N GLY A 98 -2.17 5.25 -1.99
CA GLY A 98 -3.23 5.85 -1.18
C GLY A 98 -2.72 6.29 0.20
N ASP A 99 -3.36 5.78 1.26
CA ASP A 99 -3.02 6.04 2.66
C ASP A 99 -2.05 5.00 3.26
N THR A 100 -1.34 4.25 2.43
CA THR A 100 -0.42 3.19 2.85
C THR A 100 0.99 3.45 2.35
N LEU A 101 1.95 3.28 3.25
CA LEU A 101 3.38 3.25 2.99
C LEU A 101 3.87 1.80 3.02
N LEU A 102 4.47 1.33 1.94
CA LEU A 102 5.32 0.14 1.98
C LEU A 102 6.75 0.58 2.31
N ILE A 103 7.27 0.03 3.39
CA ILE A 103 8.63 0.30 3.86
C ILE A 103 9.61 -0.36 2.89
N SER A 104 10.69 0.36 2.55
CA SER A 104 11.77 -0.18 1.72
C SER A 104 12.22 -1.56 2.23
N PRO A 105 12.47 -2.55 1.36
CA PRO A 105 13.07 -3.83 1.76
C PRO A 105 14.48 -3.66 2.34
N THR A 106 15.15 -2.57 2.00
CA THR A 106 16.52 -2.25 2.45
C THR A 106 16.50 -1.00 3.32
N VAL A 107 16.79 -1.16 4.62
CA VAL A 107 16.82 -0.06 5.60
C VAL A 107 18.15 -0.11 6.34
N LYS A 108 19.08 0.77 5.98
CA LYS A 108 20.47 0.74 6.49
C LYS A 108 20.59 1.14 7.95
N GLU A 109 19.69 1.99 8.43
CA GLU A 109 19.70 2.51 9.80
C GLU A 109 18.30 2.52 10.37
N SER A 110 18.18 2.27 11.68
CA SER A 110 16.90 2.35 12.36
C SER A 110 16.38 3.78 12.26
N LYS A 111 15.17 3.94 11.72
CA LYS A 111 14.53 5.25 11.57
C LYS A 111 13.26 5.31 12.39
N THR A 112 12.98 6.47 12.95
CA THR A 112 11.70 6.77 13.60
C THR A 112 11.09 8.00 12.97
N PHE A 113 9.79 7.95 12.71
CA PHE A 113 9.04 9.09 12.21
C PHE A 113 7.62 9.11 12.77
N TYR A 114 6.98 10.26 12.58
CA TYR A 114 5.70 10.60 13.18
C TYR A 114 4.74 11.13 12.13
N CYS A 115 3.46 10.84 12.36
CA CYS A 115 2.35 11.40 11.61
C CYS A 115 1.28 11.90 12.57
N PHE A 116 0.75 13.07 12.28
CA PHE A 116 -0.17 13.76 13.16
C PHE A 116 -1.58 13.81 12.59
N CYS A 117 -2.53 13.61 13.49
CA CYS A 117 -3.95 13.61 13.20
C CYS A 117 -4.66 14.59 14.13
N ASN A 118 -5.37 15.56 13.58
CA ASN A 118 -6.25 16.39 14.39
C ASN A 118 -7.55 15.62 14.66
N LEU A 119 -7.84 15.35 15.93
CA LEU A 119 -9.04 14.64 16.39
C LEU A 119 -10.12 15.58 16.92
N GLN A 120 -9.89 16.90 16.87
CA GLN A 120 -10.95 17.86 17.15
C GLN A 120 -12.02 17.76 16.06
N MET A 121 -13.18 17.25 16.47
CA MET A 121 -14.37 17.20 15.63
C MET A 121 -15.51 17.88 16.38
N LYS A 122 -16.22 18.79 15.73
CA LYS A 122 -17.40 19.47 16.31
C LYS A 122 -18.44 18.47 16.82
N ASP A 123 -18.60 17.33 16.14
CA ASP A 123 -19.48 16.23 16.56
C ASP A 123 -18.86 14.83 16.33
N ALA A 124 -17.93 14.42 17.20
CA ALA A 124 -17.35 13.07 17.14
C ALA A 124 -18.42 11.95 17.18
N LYS A 125 -19.51 12.16 17.95
CA LYS A 125 -20.65 11.22 18.04
C LYS A 125 -21.42 11.10 16.72
N LYS A 126 -21.66 12.22 16.02
CA LYS A 126 -22.32 12.23 14.70
C LYS A 126 -21.48 11.49 13.66
N PHE A 127 -20.17 11.75 13.65
CA PHE A 127 -19.23 11.04 12.77
C PHE A 127 -19.23 9.53 13.03
N LEU A 128 -19.19 9.10 14.29
CA LEU A 128 -19.29 7.68 14.65
C LEU A 128 -20.62 7.04 14.22
N LYS A 129 -21.74 7.77 14.37
CA LYS A 129 -23.08 7.30 13.95
C LYS A 129 -23.15 7.12 12.42
N GLN A 130 -22.68 8.11 11.65
CA GLN A 130 -22.60 8.02 10.20
C GLN A 130 -21.72 6.85 9.74
N ARG A 131 -20.60 6.61 10.42
CA ARG A 131 -19.69 5.50 10.12
C ARG A 131 -20.31 4.13 10.42
N LYS A 132 -21.11 4.00 11.48
CA LYS A 132 -21.84 2.75 11.78
C LYS A 132 -22.85 2.45 10.66
N LEU A 133 -23.63 3.46 10.26
CA LEU A 133 -24.61 3.35 9.17
C LEU A 133 -23.96 2.99 7.83
N SER A 134 -22.80 3.55 7.50
CA SER A 134 -22.11 3.23 6.23
C SER A 134 -21.56 1.80 6.21
N LYS A 135 -20.99 1.32 7.34
CA LYS A 135 -20.55 -0.08 7.47
C LYS A 135 -21.70 -1.07 7.36
N GLU A 136 -22.86 -0.75 7.95
CA GLU A 136 -24.06 -1.58 7.83
C GLU A 136 -24.55 -1.67 6.38
N LYS A 137 -24.56 -0.54 5.65
CA LYS A 137 -24.90 -0.50 4.21
C LYS A 137 -23.90 -1.29 3.36
N GLU A 138 -22.59 -1.18 3.61
CA GLU A 138 -21.58 -1.97 2.89
C GLU A 138 -21.74 -3.48 3.16
N ASN A 139 -22.02 -3.87 4.40
CA ASN A 139 -22.25 -5.26 4.76
C ASN A 139 -23.56 -5.81 4.14
N ALA A 140 -24.61 -4.99 4.05
CA ALA A 140 -25.85 -5.36 3.38
C ALA A 140 -25.66 -5.55 1.86
N LYS A 141 -24.87 -4.69 1.21
CA LYS A 141 -24.48 -4.83 -0.21
C LYS A 141 -23.62 -6.08 -0.46
N LYS A 142 -22.71 -6.42 0.46
CA LYS A 142 -21.92 -7.66 0.36
C LYS A 142 -22.74 -8.93 0.54
N LYS A 143 -23.85 -8.88 1.28
CA LYS A 143 -24.78 -10.00 1.44
C LYS A 143 -25.72 -10.19 0.24
N THR A 144 -26.01 -9.12 -0.51
CA THR A 144 -26.90 -9.16 -1.67
C THR A 144 -26.20 -9.56 -2.97
N ASN A 145 -24.87 -9.43 -3.06
CA ASN A 145 -24.07 -9.88 -4.22
C ASN A 145 -23.66 -11.36 -4.18
N VAL A 146 -24.34 -12.21 -3.40
CA VAL A 146 -24.25 -13.67 -3.54
C VAL A 146 -25.46 -14.11 -4.37
N ASN A 147 -25.36 -13.96 -5.68
CA ASN A 147 -26.32 -14.54 -6.61
C ASN A 147 -26.07 -16.05 -6.63
N VAL A 148 -26.95 -16.80 -5.96
CA VAL A 148 -27.14 -18.24 -6.17
C VAL A 148 -28.27 -18.34 -7.19
N ASP A 149 -27.98 -17.99 -8.43
CA ASP A 149 -28.87 -18.23 -9.57
C ASP A 149 -27.97 -18.68 -10.73
N ASP A 150 -27.53 -19.92 -10.66
CA ASP A 150 -27.18 -20.74 -11.82
C ASP A 150 -27.05 -22.19 -11.35
N LEU A 151 -28.18 -22.85 -11.15
CA LEU A 151 -28.35 -24.31 -11.18
C LEU A 151 -29.85 -24.61 -11.30
N GLN A 152 -30.41 -24.33 -12.47
CA GLN A 152 -31.54 -25.11 -12.97
C GLN A 152 -31.01 -25.98 -14.10
N ASN A 153 -30.85 -27.26 -13.81
CA ASN A 153 -31.10 -28.31 -14.77
C ASN A 153 -31.68 -29.49 -14.00
N GLU A 154 -32.79 -29.97 -14.53
CA GLU A 154 -33.61 -31.05 -14.05
C GLU A 154 -32.89 -32.40 -14.19
N ASP A 155 -33.40 -33.34 -13.39
CA ASP A 155 -33.42 -34.79 -13.56
C ASP A 155 -32.36 -35.69 -12.87
N GLU A 156 -32.98 -36.62 -12.14
CA GLU A 156 -32.57 -37.95 -11.68
C GLU A 156 -31.97 -38.12 -10.27
N ASP A 157 -32.78 -38.85 -9.48
CA ASP A 157 -32.59 -39.26 -8.09
C ASP A 157 -31.30 -40.06 -7.88
N MET A 158 -30.38 -39.50 -7.11
CA MET A 158 -29.36 -40.27 -6.40
C MET A 158 -29.04 -39.60 -5.07
N GLU A 159 -29.43 -40.22 -3.95
CA GLU A 159 -28.98 -39.84 -2.61
C GLU A 159 -27.46 -40.06 -2.50
N VAL A 160 -26.69 -39.02 -2.82
CA VAL A 160 -25.26 -38.95 -2.49
C VAL A 160 -25.13 -38.19 -1.18
N VAL A 161 -24.75 -38.89 -0.12
CA VAL A 161 -24.31 -38.31 1.15
C VAL A 161 -23.08 -37.43 0.86
N ILE A 162 -23.28 -36.12 0.77
CA ILE A 162 -22.20 -35.14 0.62
C ILE A 162 -21.51 -34.99 1.99
N PRO A 163 -20.22 -35.35 2.14
CA PRO A 163 -19.48 -35.04 3.35
C PRO A 163 -19.31 -33.52 3.41
N GLN A 164 -19.63 -32.91 4.56
CA GLN A 164 -19.35 -31.50 4.81
C GLN A 164 -17.85 -31.23 4.62
N LYS A 165 -17.50 -30.67 3.46
CA LYS A 165 -16.13 -30.28 3.13
C LYS A 165 -15.75 -29.16 4.10
N GLN A 166 -14.90 -29.47 5.08
CA GLN A 166 -14.29 -28.45 5.94
C GLN A 166 -13.55 -27.47 5.04
N VAL A 167 -14.12 -26.28 4.88
CA VAL A 167 -13.47 -25.21 4.14
C VAL A 167 -12.28 -24.76 4.96
N ASP A 168 -11.08 -24.92 4.40
CA ASP A 168 -9.82 -24.54 5.04
C ASP A 168 -9.88 -23.07 5.46
N ALA A 169 -9.80 -22.82 6.77
CA ALA A 169 -9.86 -21.49 7.37
C ALA A 169 -8.76 -20.57 6.80
N ASN A 170 -7.63 -21.11 6.35
CA ASN A 170 -6.56 -20.36 5.72
C ASN A 170 -6.93 -19.92 4.30
N LEU A 171 -7.63 -20.76 3.54
CA LEU A 171 -8.14 -20.42 2.21
C LEU A 171 -9.23 -19.35 2.30
N VAL A 172 -10.14 -19.46 3.28
CA VAL A 172 -11.16 -18.43 3.56
C VAL A 172 -10.49 -17.10 3.94
N ARG A 173 -9.45 -17.14 4.76
CA ARG A 173 -8.69 -15.96 5.18
C ARG A 173 -7.92 -15.33 4.01
N ALA A 174 -7.33 -16.14 3.13
CA ALA A 174 -6.64 -15.67 1.92
C ALA A 174 -7.62 -15.02 0.93
N LEU A 175 -8.75 -15.67 0.65
CA LEU A 175 -9.81 -15.11 -0.20
C LEU A 175 -10.38 -13.82 0.37
N HIS A 176 -10.53 -13.72 1.70
CA HIS A 176 -10.97 -12.49 2.35
C HIS A 176 -9.94 -11.34 2.18
N ARG A 177 -8.64 -11.64 2.19
CA ARG A 177 -7.57 -10.65 1.94
C ARG A 177 -7.55 -10.18 0.49
N VAL A 178 -7.63 -11.10 -0.47
CA VAL A 178 -7.72 -10.76 -1.91
C VAL A 178 -8.96 -9.92 -2.19
N LYS A 179 -10.11 -10.29 -1.62
CA LYS A 179 -11.37 -9.53 -1.76
C LYS A 179 -11.28 -8.15 -1.10
N LYS A 180 -10.54 -7.99 0.00
CA LYS A 180 -10.30 -6.69 0.65
C LYS A 180 -9.45 -5.79 -0.27
N VAL A 181 -8.39 -6.32 -0.88
CA VAL A 181 -7.53 -5.59 -1.83
C VAL A 181 -8.31 -5.17 -3.07
N MET A 182 -9.12 -6.07 -3.64
CA MET A 182 -9.99 -5.74 -4.78
C MET A 182 -10.99 -4.62 -4.48
N ASN A 183 -11.62 -4.62 -3.30
CA ASN A 183 -12.53 -3.55 -2.90
C ASN A 183 -11.82 -2.19 -2.77
N ILE A 184 -10.55 -2.18 -2.34
CA ILE A 184 -9.74 -0.95 -2.30
C ILE A 184 -9.46 -0.47 -3.73
N ILE A 185 -9.09 -1.38 -4.63
CA ILE A 185 -8.84 -1.07 -6.05
C ILE A 185 -10.11 -0.50 -6.73
N GLU A 186 -11.28 -1.08 -6.49
CA GLU A 186 -12.55 -0.58 -7.03
C GLU A 186 -12.95 0.78 -6.48
N ARG A 187 -12.68 1.05 -5.19
CA ARG A 187 -12.95 2.36 -4.57
C ARG A 187 -12.08 3.47 -5.17
N GLU A 188 -10.83 3.15 -5.53
CA GLU A 188 -9.93 4.09 -6.20
C GLU A 188 -10.35 4.33 -7.66
N LYS A 189 -10.80 3.30 -8.39
CA LYS A 189 -11.37 3.48 -9.74
C LYS A 189 -12.59 4.40 -9.77
N LYS A 190 -13.46 4.33 -8.75
CA LYS A 190 -14.64 5.23 -8.65
C LYS A 190 -14.26 6.68 -8.39
N LYS A 191 -13.20 6.93 -7.62
CA LYS A 191 -12.67 8.31 -7.45
C LYS A 191 -12.05 8.85 -8.75
N GLU A 192 -11.56 7.98 -9.63
CA GLU A 192 -11.02 8.37 -10.95
C GLU A 192 -12.11 8.81 -11.95
N GLU A 193 -13.37 8.40 -11.74
CA GLU A 193 -14.51 8.78 -12.59
C GLU A 193 -15.16 10.13 -12.19
N GLU A 194 -14.98 10.55 -10.92
CA GLU A 194 -15.55 11.81 -10.38
C GLU A 194 -14.65 13.05 -10.61
N ASP A 195 -13.37 12.87 -11.00
CA ASP A 195 -12.38 13.95 -11.19
C ASP A 195 -12.23 14.42 -12.66
N LYS A 196 -13.30 14.37 -13.48
CA LYS A 196 -13.31 15.07 -14.80
C LYS A 196 -13.83 16.50 -14.64
N PRO A 197 -13.17 17.52 -15.23
CA PRO A 197 -13.60 18.91 -15.11
C PRO A 197 -14.90 19.12 -15.88
N GLN A 198 -15.97 19.43 -15.17
CA GLN A 198 -17.20 19.98 -15.74
C GLN A 198 -17.16 21.50 -15.51
N TYR A 199 -17.27 22.24 -16.62
CA TYR A 199 -17.25 23.70 -16.67
C TYR A 199 -18.38 24.32 -15.83
N GLU A 200 -18.10 25.50 -15.28
CA GLU A 200 -19.01 26.40 -14.60
C GLU A 200 -20.21 26.76 -15.48
N GLU A 201 -21.42 26.71 -14.91
CA GLU A 201 -22.50 27.62 -15.27
C GLU A 201 -23.49 27.75 -14.09
N ASP A 202 -23.60 29.01 -13.67
CA ASP A 202 -24.72 29.74 -13.10
C ASP A 202 -25.27 29.50 -11.68
N GLU A 203 -25.35 30.66 -11.02
CA GLU A 203 -25.90 31.00 -9.72
C GLU A 203 -27.41 30.75 -9.66
N GLU A 204 -27.87 30.11 -8.59
CA GLU A 204 -29.20 30.38 -8.04
C GLU A 204 -29.09 30.63 -6.52
N GLU A 205 -29.44 31.85 -6.13
CA GLU A 205 -29.60 32.30 -4.75
C GLU A 205 -30.63 31.44 -4.02
N ILE A 206 -30.24 30.85 -2.89
CA ILE A 206 -31.20 30.34 -1.91
C ILE A 206 -31.31 31.38 -0.80
N VAL A 207 -32.43 32.10 -0.83
CA VAL A 207 -32.94 32.90 0.29
C VAL A 207 -33.19 31.94 1.46
N ILE A 208 -32.46 32.13 2.55
CA ILE A 208 -32.75 31.50 3.84
C ILE A 208 -33.39 32.57 4.70
N ASP A 209 -34.68 32.39 4.97
CA ASP A 209 -35.44 33.19 5.92
C ASP A 209 -34.76 33.16 7.30
N GLU A 210 -34.48 34.35 7.83
CA GLU A 210 -34.09 34.58 9.21
C GLU A 210 -35.34 34.42 10.10
N GLU A 211 -35.42 33.32 10.86
CA GLU A 211 -36.28 33.29 12.04
C GLU A 211 -35.48 33.83 13.24
N GLU A 212 -35.92 35.01 13.70
CA GLU A 212 -35.53 35.64 14.96
C GLU A 212 -35.91 34.71 16.12
N ASP A 213 -34.91 34.18 16.84
CA ASP A 213 -35.11 33.59 18.16
C ASP A 213 -34.40 34.44 19.22
N GLU A 214 -35.21 34.81 20.20
CA GLU A 214 -35.04 35.84 21.22
C GLU A 214 -33.79 35.71 22.10
N ASP A 215 -33.27 36.88 22.45
CA ASP A 215 -32.25 37.14 23.46
C ASP A 215 -32.58 36.51 24.83
N GLY A 216 -31.79 35.52 25.22
CA GLY A 216 -31.62 35.10 26.62
C GLY A 216 -30.17 35.33 27.04
N PRO A 217 -29.89 35.92 28.22
CA PRO A 217 -28.52 36.17 28.66
C PRO A 217 -27.83 34.85 28.99
N VAL A 218 -26.91 34.43 28.12
CA VAL A 218 -26.03 33.28 28.38
C VAL A 218 -24.89 33.74 29.28
N ASP A 219 -24.98 33.30 30.53
CA ASP A 219 -23.96 33.32 31.57
C ASP A 219 -22.57 32.95 31.02
N GLU A 220 -21.63 33.91 30.98
CA GLU A 220 -20.25 33.78 30.50
C GLU A 220 -19.34 32.91 31.42
N SER A 221 -19.88 32.19 32.39
CA SER A 221 -19.09 31.44 33.37
C SER A 221 -19.01 29.93 33.11
N LYS A 222 -18.47 29.55 31.93
CA LYS A 222 -17.64 28.34 31.70
C LYS A 222 -17.31 28.25 30.21
N ALA A 223 -16.27 28.95 29.78
CA ALA A 223 -15.51 28.50 28.61
C ALA A 223 -14.94 27.12 28.97
N GLU A 224 -15.68 26.05 28.68
CA GLU A 224 -15.14 24.70 28.69
C GLU A 224 -13.91 24.72 27.81
N LYS A 225 -12.74 24.65 28.45
CA LYS A 225 -11.44 24.67 27.79
C LYS A 225 -11.48 23.56 26.75
N ILE A 226 -11.65 23.90 25.47
CA ILE A 226 -11.73 22.92 24.38
C ILE A 226 -10.37 22.23 24.34
N ILE A 227 -10.28 21.05 24.97
CA ILE A 227 -9.05 20.26 24.99
C ILE A 227 -8.81 19.84 23.55
N THR A 228 -7.72 20.35 22.98
CA THR A 228 -7.34 20.06 21.60
C THR A 228 -6.78 18.65 21.54
N LYS A 229 -7.49 17.74 20.89
CA LYS A 229 -7.11 16.33 20.86
C LYS A 229 -6.34 15.98 19.59
N TYR A 230 -5.21 15.29 19.76
CA TYR A 230 -4.32 14.86 18.69
C TYR A 230 -4.10 13.34 18.70
N GLY A 231 -4.11 12.73 17.52
CA GLY A 231 -3.63 11.38 17.27
C GLY A 231 -2.20 11.43 16.73
N ILE A 232 -1.31 10.65 17.31
CA ILE A 232 0.10 10.58 16.92
C ILE A 232 0.42 9.14 16.52
N MET A 233 0.68 8.91 15.24
CA MET A 233 1.26 7.65 14.81
C MET A 233 2.78 7.77 14.91
N LYS A 234 3.40 6.89 15.69
CA LYS A 234 4.86 6.76 15.81
C LYS A 234 5.27 5.46 15.14
N VAL A 235 6.12 5.56 14.12
CA VAL A 235 6.62 4.40 13.40
C VAL A 235 8.11 4.27 13.66
N VAL A 236 8.51 3.14 14.20
CA VAL A 236 9.91 2.73 14.38
C VAL A 236 10.19 1.63 13.37
N VAL A 237 11.13 1.87 12.46
CA VAL A 237 11.49 0.93 11.39
C VAL A 237 12.84 0.30 11.72
N SER A 238 12.87 -1.03 11.84
CA SER A 238 14.12 -1.76 12.10
C SER A 238 15.05 -1.79 10.88
N THR A 239 16.32 -2.07 11.12
CA THR A 239 17.32 -2.21 10.05
C THR A 239 17.18 -3.54 9.30
N ASN A 240 17.63 -3.53 8.04
CA ASN A 240 17.92 -4.71 7.25
C ASN A 240 18.96 -4.36 6.17
N ASP A 241 20.06 -5.12 6.14
CA ASP A 241 21.16 -4.90 5.22
C ASP A 241 20.96 -5.58 3.86
N THR A 242 19.93 -6.41 3.70
CA THR A 242 19.66 -7.09 2.42
C THR A 242 19.43 -6.07 1.32
N ILE A 243 20.28 -6.11 0.30
CA ILE A 243 20.18 -5.25 -0.87
C ILE A 243 19.05 -5.76 -1.75
N THR A 244 18.20 -4.85 -2.23
CA THR A 244 17.11 -5.23 -3.13
C THR A 244 17.68 -5.55 -4.51
N LYS A 245 17.37 -6.73 -5.04
CA LYS A 245 17.76 -7.10 -6.41
C LYS A 245 17.04 -6.19 -7.40
N GLY A 246 17.78 -5.42 -8.19
CA GLY A 246 17.15 -4.39 -9.00
C GLY A 246 18.06 -3.29 -9.51
N CYS A 247 17.42 -2.23 -10.03
CA CYS A 247 18.08 -1.08 -10.62
C CYS A 247 17.71 0.21 -9.90
N ASP A 248 18.71 0.98 -9.50
CA ASP A 248 18.49 2.35 -9.04
C ASP A 248 19.02 3.30 -10.11
N PHE A 249 18.11 3.99 -10.81
CA PHE A 249 18.51 4.98 -11.80
C PHE A 249 18.84 6.33 -11.17
N GLY A 250 18.50 6.53 -9.89
CA GLY A 250 18.78 7.76 -9.15
C GLY A 250 20.28 8.04 -8.97
N ASN A 251 20.61 9.30 -8.67
CA ASN A 251 21.99 9.76 -8.46
C ASN A 251 22.51 9.46 -7.04
N HIS A 252 21.92 8.48 -6.34
CA HIS A 252 22.36 8.11 -5.00
C HIS A 252 23.35 6.95 -5.11
N MET A 253 24.62 7.17 -4.71
CA MET A 253 25.65 6.12 -4.68
C MET A 253 25.45 5.10 -3.56
N VAL A 254 24.22 4.96 -3.03
CA VAL A 254 23.95 4.13 -1.86
C VAL A 254 23.39 2.79 -2.33
N ASN A 255 23.97 1.70 -1.81
CA ASN A 255 23.65 0.32 -2.20
C ASN A 255 22.30 -0.16 -1.62
N TYR A 256 21.20 0.50 -2.00
CA TYR A 256 19.82 0.05 -1.74
C TYR A 256 19.36 -0.98 -2.75
N PHE A 257 19.79 -0.83 -4.01
CA PHE A 257 19.57 -1.77 -5.09
C PHE A 257 20.89 -2.42 -5.52
N SER A 258 20.81 -3.63 -6.10
CA SER A 258 21.99 -4.37 -6.54
C SER A 258 22.76 -3.67 -7.67
N ASN A 259 22.08 -2.86 -8.48
CA ASN A 259 22.68 -2.11 -9.58
C ASN A 259 22.36 -0.61 -9.45
N PRO A 260 23.20 0.17 -8.75
CA PRO A 260 23.16 1.62 -8.85
C PRO A 260 23.67 2.05 -10.23
N TYR A 261 22.79 2.60 -11.06
CA TYR A 261 22.96 2.73 -12.49
C TYR A 261 23.27 4.17 -12.92
N ALA A 262 24.52 4.60 -12.70
CA ALA A 262 25.02 5.84 -13.28
C ALA A 262 25.38 5.62 -14.76
N VAL A 263 24.79 6.38 -15.69
CA VAL A 263 24.93 6.19 -17.16
C VAL A 263 26.40 6.16 -17.60
N GLU A 264 27.25 6.95 -16.96
CA GLU A 264 28.69 7.03 -17.24
C GLU A 264 29.41 5.69 -16.97
N ARG A 265 28.94 4.90 -15.99
CA ARG A 265 29.54 3.61 -15.64
C ARG A 265 29.12 2.47 -16.57
N HIS A 266 28.05 2.64 -17.33
CA HIS A 266 27.48 1.61 -18.20
C HIS A 266 27.64 1.92 -19.69
N GLY A 267 28.73 2.60 -20.05
CA GLY A 267 29.08 2.88 -21.45
C GLY A 267 28.03 3.68 -22.20
N GLY A 268 27.24 4.52 -21.49
CA GLY A 268 26.17 5.31 -22.08
C GLY A 268 24.86 4.55 -22.33
N SER A 269 24.79 3.24 -22.07
CA SER A 269 23.54 2.49 -22.15
C SER A 269 22.59 2.95 -21.04
N LYS A 270 21.33 3.22 -21.38
CA LYS A 270 20.26 3.53 -20.41
C LYS A 270 19.47 2.28 -19.98
N VAL A 271 19.94 1.07 -20.33
CA VAL A 271 19.25 -0.20 -20.08
C VAL A 271 19.91 -0.96 -18.93
N CYS A 272 19.21 -1.11 -17.82
CA CYS A 272 19.62 -1.97 -16.71
C CYS A 272 18.90 -3.31 -16.80
N ARG A 273 19.67 -4.39 -17.02
CA ARG A 273 19.16 -5.75 -17.14
C ARG A 273 19.31 -6.51 -15.82
N ILE A 274 18.22 -7.12 -15.36
CA ILE A 274 18.14 -8.00 -14.20
C ILE A 274 17.70 -9.38 -14.65
N GLU A 275 18.37 -10.42 -14.15
CA GLU A 275 17.98 -11.81 -14.34
C GLU A 275 17.33 -12.31 -13.07
N ALA A 276 16.16 -12.95 -13.15
CA ALA A 276 15.39 -13.36 -11.99
C ALA A 276 14.75 -14.73 -12.12
N LYS A 277 14.67 -15.44 -11.00
CA LYS A 277 14.11 -16.79 -10.88
C LYS A 277 12.71 -16.77 -10.27
N PRO A 278 11.89 -17.81 -10.50
CA PRO A 278 10.60 -17.96 -9.84
C PRO A 278 10.70 -17.79 -8.32
N GLY A 279 9.78 -17.01 -7.75
CA GLY A 279 9.75 -16.69 -6.32
C GLY A 279 10.71 -15.56 -5.89
N GLU A 280 11.58 -15.02 -6.74
CA GLU A 280 12.43 -13.89 -6.36
C GLU A 280 11.67 -12.56 -6.27
N PHE A 281 12.24 -11.62 -5.53
CA PHE A 281 11.75 -10.26 -5.38
C PHE A 281 12.72 -9.29 -6.07
N VAL A 282 12.19 -8.49 -6.98
CA VAL A 282 12.97 -7.51 -7.75
C VAL A 282 12.31 -6.14 -7.73
N GLY A 283 13.06 -5.11 -8.09
CA GLY A 283 12.48 -3.78 -8.28
C GLY A 283 13.37 -2.81 -9.01
N PHE A 284 12.83 -1.62 -9.22
CA PHE A 284 13.62 -0.49 -9.69
C PHE A 284 13.09 0.82 -9.14
N LYS A 285 13.93 1.85 -9.16
CA LYS A 285 13.56 3.22 -8.86
C LYS A 285 14.06 4.14 -9.97
N CYS A 286 13.15 4.99 -10.46
CA CYS A 286 13.51 6.00 -11.44
C CYS A 286 14.28 7.16 -10.79
N ILE A 287 14.93 7.98 -11.62
CA ILE A 287 15.55 9.21 -11.16
C ILE A 287 14.52 10.09 -10.47
N TYR A 288 14.96 10.79 -9.44
CA TYR A 288 14.13 11.77 -8.75
C TYR A 288 13.86 12.97 -9.66
N ASP A 289 12.78 12.87 -10.43
CA ASP A 289 12.09 13.98 -11.05
C ASP A 289 10.66 13.96 -10.47
N ASN A 290 10.23 15.07 -9.87
CA ASN A 290 8.88 15.19 -9.30
C ASN A 290 7.79 15.00 -10.37
N ASN A 291 8.14 15.16 -11.65
CA ASN A 291 7.27 14.98 -12.81
C ASN A 291 7.57 13.69 -13.59
N GLY A 292 8.48 12.85 -13.09
CA GLY A 292 8.82 11.58 -13.72
C GLY A 292 7.65 10.60 -13.68
N THR A 293 7.52 9.81 -14.74
CA THR A 293 6.50 8.75 -14.87
C THR A 293 7.14 7.44 -15.29
N VAL A 294 6.34 6.37 -15.35
CA VAL A 294 6.78 5.06 -15.83
C VAL A 294 5.93 4.64 -17.01
N GLU A 295 6.58 4.05 -18.02
CA GLU A 295 5.96 3.47 -19.21
C GLU A 295 6.10 1.93 -19.18
N PRO A 296 5.01 1.17 -19.34
CA PRO A 296 3.63 1.66 -19.45
C PRO A 296 3.12 2.21 -18.11
N GLN A 297 2.08 3.06 -18.17
CA GLN A 297 1.38 3.48 -16.96
C GLN A 297 0.87 2.23 -16.23
N ASN A 298 1.10 2.16 -14.92
CA ASN A 298 0.88 0.99 -14.07
C ASN A 298 1.85 -0.19 -14.29
N CYS A 299 3.11 0.04 -14.66
CA CYS A 299 4.14 -0.97 -14.39
C CYS A 299 4.11 -1.37 -12.90
N PHE A 300 4.04 -2.66 -12.51
CA PHE A 300 4.20 -3.89 -13.31
C PHE A 300 2.91 -4.54 -13.81
N ASP A 301 1.72 -4.02 -13.51
CA ASP A 301 0.46 -4.61 -13.99
C ASP A 301 0.39 -4.68 -15.52
N LYS A 302 0.97 -3.68 -16.17
CA LYS A 302 1.28 -3.71 -17.59
C LYS A 302 2.78 -3.61 -17.79
N VAL A 303 3.30 -4.29 -18.80
CA VAL A 303 4.73 -4.27 -19.14
C VAL A 303 4.92 -4.22 -20.66
N LEU A 304 6.12 -3.86 -21.11
CA LEU A 304 6.51 -4.04 -22.50
C LEU A 304 7.08 -5.45 -22.68
N TYR A 305 6.41 -6.27 -23.48
CA TYR A 305 6.85 -7.61 -23.87
C TYR A 305 6.83 -7.69 -25.40
N GLU A 306 7.97 -8.08 -26.00
CA GLU A 306 8.15 -8.11 -27.47
C GLU A 306 7.76 -6.80 -28.17
N GLY A 307 8.04 -5.67 -27.50
CA GLY A 307 7.75 -4.32 -28.02
C GLY A 307 6.29 -3.87 -27.89
N LYS A 308 5.40 -4.70 -27.33
CA LYS A 308 3.98 -4.36 -27.12
C LYS A 308 3.66 -4.22 -25.63
N VAL A 309 2.68 -3.36 -25.31
CA VAL A 309 2.14 -3.28 -23.95
C VAL A 309 1.25 -4.49 -23.70
N THR A 310 1.61 -5.28 -22.69
CA THR A 310 0.98 -6.56 -22.36
C THR A 310 0.61 -6.59 -20.88
N ASP A 311 -0.50 -7.23 -20.54
CA ASP A 311 -0.90 -7.47 -19.16
C ASP A 311 0.02 -8.54 -18.54
N LEU A 312 0.65 -8.22 -17.41
CA LEU A 312 1.59 -9.15 -16.80
C LEU A 312 0.89 -10.42 -16.28
N GLN A 313 -0.39 -10.32 -15.92
CA GLN A 313 -1.19 -11.46 -15.46
C GLN A 313 -1.32 -12.55 -16.53
N THR A 314 -1.26 -12.20 -17.81
CA THR A 314 -1.32 -13.17 -18.90
C THR A 314 0.00 -13.90 -19.13
N LEU A 315 1.13 -13.30 -18.73
CA LEU A 315 2.46 -13.90 -18.89
C LEU A 315 2.85 -14.72 -17.64
N MET A 316 2.60 -14.16 -16.46
CA MET A 316 3.06 -14.71 -15.18
C MET A 316 1.95 -14.58 -14.12
N PRO A 317 0.88 -15.40 -14.20
CA PRO A 317 -0.21 -15.32 -13.24
C PRO A 317 0.27 -15.56 -11.80
N GLY A 318 -0.28 -14.80 -10.86
CA GLY A 318 0.05 -14.95 -9.43
C GLY A 318 1.25 -14.11 -8.97
N TYR A 319 1.76 -13.20 -9.81
CA TYR A 319 2.71 -12.18 -9.39
C TYR A 319 2.09 -11.22 -8.37
N ILE A 320 2.94 -10.51 -7.61
CA ILE A 320 2.50 -9.40 -6.76
C ILE A 320 3.35 -8.17 -7.09
N SER A 321 2.70 -7.08 -7.46
CA SER A 321 3.35 -5.79 -7.75
C SER A 321 3.11 -4.79 -6.62
N TYR A 322 4.10 -3.94 -6.37
CA TYR A 322 3.98 -2.78 -5.50
C TYR A 322 4.55 -1.57 -6.23
N GLY A 323 3.79 -0.49 -6.32
CA GLY A 323 4.27 0.71 -7.01
C GLY A 323 3.23 1.82 -6.93
N ASN A 324 3.71 3.05 -7.06
CA ASN A 324 2.82 4.19 -7.16
C ASN A 324 2.38 4.36 -8.62
N ARG A 325 1.08 4.17 -8.87
CA ARG A 325 0.49 4.23 -10.21
C ARG A 325 0.54 5.62 -10.86
N ARG A 326 0.69 6.68 -10.06
CA ARG A 326 0.56 8.08 -10.52
C ARG A 326 1.91 8.78 -10.68
N LYS A 327 2.96 8.35 -9.97
CA LYS A 327 4.24 9.05 -9.90
C LYS A 327 5.41 8.07 -9.99
N GLY A 328 6.38 8.37 -10.86
CA GLY A 328 7.64 7.63 -10.97
C GLY A 328 8.64 7.90 -9.84
N LYS A 329 8.30 8.80 -8.90
CA LYS A 329 9.15 9.19 -7.76
C LYS A 329 9.50 8.01 -6.83
N TYR A 330 8.58 7.07 -6.66
CA TYR A 330 8.72 5.95 -5.72
C TYR A 330 9.29 4.71 -6.41
N ALA A 331 9.80 3.77 -5.61
CA ALA A 331 10.24 2.49 -6.13
C ALA A 331 9.06 1.63 -6.60
N PHE A 332 9.34 0.80 -7.59
CA PHE A 332 8.46 -0.22 -8.14
C PHE A 332 9.05 -1.59 -7.83
N TYR A 333 8.22 -2.49 -7.35
CA TYR A 333 8.62 -3.82 -6.91
C TYR A 333 7.73 -4.89 -7.52
N LEU A 334 8.33 -6.05 -7.77
CA LEU A 334 7.69 -7.24 -8.31
C LEU A 334 8.17 -8.45 -7.54
N LYS A 335 7.23 -9.18 -6.93
CA LYS A 335 7.44 -10.54 -6.44
C LYS A 335 7.00 -11.50 -7.54
N LEU A 336 7.94 -12.29 -8.04
CA LEU A 336 7.65 -13.32 -9.04
C LEU A 336 6.86 -14.46 -8.39
N PRO A 337 5.92 -15.09 -9.12
CA PRO A 337 5.25 -16.30 -8.64
C PRO A 337 6.26 -17.43 -8.48
N HIS A 338 5.91 -18.43 -7.64
CA HIS A 338 6.76 -19.60 -7.41
C HIS A 338 6.84 -20.56 -8.60
N PHE A 339 6.00 -20.37 -9.61
CA PHE A 339 6.03 -21.12 -10.86
C PHE A 339 5.89 -20.13 -12.04
N VAL A 340 6.79 -20.25 -13.00
CA VAL A 340 6.77 -19.45 -14.24
C VAL A 340 6.85 -20.43 -15.42
N GLN A 341 5.85 -20.42 -16.29
CA GLN A 341 5.72 -21.45 -17.34
C GLN A 341 6.86 -21.42 -18.37
N HIS A 342 7.25 -20.22 -18.80
CA HIS A 342 8.27 -19.99 -19.84
C HIS A 342 9.18 -18.84 -19.44
N SER A 343 10.38 -18.77 -20.01
CA SER A 343 11.23 -17.60 -19.81
C SER A 343 10.66 -16.38 -20.53
N TYR A 344 10.65 -15.23 -19.88
CA TYR A 344 10.14 -13.97 -20.43
C TYR A 344 11.18 -12.87 -20.30
N THR A 345 11.16 -11.90 -21.22
CA THR A 345 11.90 -10.65 -21.04
C THR A 345 10.93 -9.49 -21.13
N ILE A 346 10.67 -8.88 -19.98
CA ILE A 346 9.73 -7.77 -19.86
C ILE A 346 10.49 -6.47 -19.58
N ARG A 347 9.92 -5.34 -19.98
CA ARG A 347 10.53 -4.02 -19.79
C ARG A 347 9.56 -3.02 -19.20
N CYS A 348 10.09 -2.13 -18.37
CA CYS A 348 9.47 -0.86 -18.01
C CYS A 348 10.47 0.26 -18.24
N LYS A 349 9.99 1.47 -18.56
CA LYS A 349 10.84 2.62 -18.82
C LYS A 349 10.53 3.76 -17.87
N CYS A 350 11.55 4.45 -17.39
CA CYS A 350 11.41 5.72 -16.71
C CYS A 350 11.30 6.84 -17.75
N ARG A 351 10.32 7.71 -17.57
CA ARG A 351 10.07 8.88 -18.42
C ARG A 351 10.24 10.16 -17.63
N SER A 352 10.93 11.14 -18.22
CA SER A 352 11.16 12.46 -17.60
C SER A 352 11.07 13.56 -18.65
N ASN A 353 10.69 14.77 -18.22
CA ASN A 353 10.77 15.96 -19.05
C ASN A 353 12.21 16.48 -19.19
N VAL A 354 13.12 16.01 -18.34
CA VAL A 354 14.55 16.30 -18.42
C VAL A 354 15.21 15.23 -19.30
N HIS A 355 15.71 15.63 -20.47
CA HIS A 355 16.25 14.72 -21.49
C HIS A 355 17.35 13.78 -20.97
N GLU A 356 18.21 14.28 -20.06
CA GLU A 356 19.26 13.49 -19.43
C GLU A 356 18.68 12.30 -18.65
N TYR A 357 17.55 12.51 -17.97
CA TYR A 357 16.87 11.55 -17.10
C TYR A 357 15.80 10.71 -17.82
N ASP A 358 15.50 11.01 -19.09
CA ASP A 358 14.52 10.27 -19.87
C ASP A 358 15.08 8.97 -20.46
N GLY A 359 14.21 7.99 -20.66
CA GLY A 359 14.51 6.80 -21.47
C GLY A 359 15.36 5.73 -20.78
N TYR A 360 15.44 5.73 -19.45
CA TYR A 360 16.00 4.60 -18.72
C TYR A 360 15.08 3.39 -18.80
N VAL A 361 15.65 2.21 -19.00
CA VAL A 361 14.91 0.97 -19.21
C VAL A 361 15.30 -0.02 -18.13
N PHE A 362 14.32 -0.45 -17.34
CA PHE A 362 14.41 -1.64 -16.52
C PHE A 362 14.03 -2.85 -17.38
N GLU A 363 14.99 -3.71 -17.67
CA GLU A 363 14.78 -4.97 -18.39
C GLU A 363 14.89 -6.15 -17.41
N LEU A 364 13.82 -6.92 -17.31
CA LEU A 364 13.77 -8.10 -16.45
C LEU A 364 13.68 -9.36 -17.31
N ALA A 365 14.75 -10.15 -17.30
CA ALA A 365 14.79 -11.50 -17.86
C ALA A 365 14.38 -12.50 -16.77
N VAL A 366 13.18 -13.07 -16.89
CA VAL A 366 12.65 -14.07 -15.96
C VAL A 366 12.90 -15.46 -16.51
N GLU A 367 13.48 -16.33 -15.69
CA GLU A 367 13.67 -17.75 -16.01
C GLU A 367 12.36 -18.53 -15.80
N GLY A 368 12.04 -19.44 -16.73
CA GLY A 368 10.96 -20.42 -16.56
C GLY A 368 11.36 -21.54 -15.59
N GLY A 369 10.39 -22.06 -14.84
CA GLY A 369 10.57 -23.19 -13.92
C GLY A 369 9.80 -23.03 -12.61
N GLU A 370 10.15 -23.87 -11.65
CA GLU A 370 9.68 -23.83 -10.27
C GLU A 370 10.71 -23.18 -9.35
N SER A 371 10.24 -22.45 -8.34
CA SER A 371 11.12 -21.87 -7.33
C SER A 371 11.80 -22.97 -6.51
N GLU A 372 13.02 -22.71 -6.03
CA GLU A 372 13.75 -23.68 -5.21
C GLU A 372 12.99 -24.11 -3.95
N VAL A 373 12.16 -23.21 -3.39
CA VAL A 373 11.34 -23.50 -2.20
C VAL A 373 10.32 -24.60 -2.52
N VAL A 374 9.66 -24.51 -3.67
CA VAL A 374 8.70 -25.52 -4.12
C VAL A 374 9.42 -26.80 -4.50
N ALA A 375 10.51 -26.70 -5.28
CA ALA A 375 11.28 -27.86 -5.73
C ALA A 375 11.80 -28.72 -4.56
N LYS A 376 12.25 -28.08 -3.46
CA LYS A 376 12.73 -28.79 -2.26
C LYS A 376 11.59 -29.39 -1.43
N SER A 377 10.38 -28.80 -1.48
CA SER A 377 9.24 -29.25 -0.66
C SER A 377 8.66 -30.60 -1.10
N PHE A 378 8.97 -31.05 -2.32
CA PHE A 378 8.45 -32.31 -2.88
C PHE A 378 9.54 -33.39 -3.05
N GLN A 379 10.79 -33.10 -2.66
CA GLN A 379 11.91 -34.05 -2.73
C GLN A 379 12.20 -34.77 -1.40
N GLU A 380 11.48 -34.41 -0.32
CA GLU A 380 11.47 -35.09 0.98
C GLU A 380 10.17 -35.86 1.19
#